data_AF-A0A7Y6JWT2-F1
#
_entry.id   AF-A0A7Y6JWT2-F1
#
_cell.length_a   1.000
_cell.length_b   1.000
_cell.length_c   1.000
_cell.angle_alpha   90.00
_cell.angle_beta   90.00
_cell.angle_gamma   90.00
#
_symmetry.space_group_name_H-M   'P 1'
#
loop_
_entity.id
_entity.type
_entity.pdbx_description
1 polymer ?
#
loop_
_entity_poly.entity_id
_entity_poly.type
_entity_poly.pdbx_seq_one_letter_code
_entity_poly.pdbx_strand_id
1 'polypeptide(L)'
;MNSVPRIALGVLAAACCFASIAALAQPYDSTVPLTRATVRADLIEWRKAGYDQSDDWFDYPDSAIRAGAIVAQWHEAAGARTGQTPQ
;
A
#
# COMPACT_ATOMS: atom_id res chain seq x y z
N MET A 1 -9.49 -9.70 -40.04
CA MET A 1 -8.92 -8.45 -39.48
C MET A 1 -9.53 -8.17 -38.11
N ASN A 2 -9.21 -9.01 -37.12
CA ASN A 2 -9.87 -8.96 -35.81
C ASN A 2 -8.93 -9.43 -34.67
N SER A 3 -7.62 -9.41 -34.95
CA SER A 3 -6.55 -9.75 -34.00
C SER A 3 -6.08 -8.52 -33.22
N VAL A 4 -6.03 -7.35 -33.86
CA VAL A 4 -5.66 -6.06 -33.23
C VAL A 4 -6.55 -5.71 -32.02
N PRO A 5 -7.90 -5.78 -32.08
CA PRO A 5 -8.73 -5.48 -30.91
C PRO A 5 -8.58 -6.52 -29.79
N ARG A 6 -8.23 -7.78 -30.13
CA ARG A 6 -8.00 -8.85 -29.15
C ARG A 6 -6.66 -8.69 -28.44
N ILE A 7 -5.63 -8.24 -29.16
CA ILE A 7 -4.32 -7.93 -28.57
C ILE A 7 -4.43 -6.70 -27.66
N ALA A 8 -5.13 -5.64 -28.11
CA ALA A 8 -5.36 -4.45 -27.28
C ALA A 8 -6.15 -4.78 -26.01
N LEU A 9 -7.21 -5.61 -26.12
CA LEU A 9 -7.98 -6.07 -24.96
C LEU A 9 -7.14 -6.95 -24.03
N GLY A 10 -6.28 -7.83 -24.57
CA GLY A 10 -5.36 -8.65 -23.79
C GLY A 10 -4.33 -7.83 -23.01
N VAL A 11 -3.77 -6.79 -23.64
CA VAL A 11 -2.82 -5.87 -22.98
C VAL A 11 -3.51 -5.06 -21.88
N LEU A 12 -4.73 -4.58 -22.12
CA LEU A 12 -5.50 -3.85 -21.11
C LEU A 12 -5.89 -4.74 -19.92
N ALA A 13 -6.33 -5.98 -20.20
CA ALA A 13 -6.65 -6.95 -19.16
C ALA A 13 -5.42 -7.32 -18.33
N ALA A 14 -4.27 -7.52 -18.97
CA ALA A 14 -3.02 -7.76 -18.25
C ALA A 14 -2.66 -6.56 -17.36
N ALA A 15 -2.67 -5.33 -17.88
CA ALA A 15 -2.37 -4.13 -17.11
C ALA A 15 -3.30 -3.95 -15.89
N CYS A 16 -4.58 -4.28 -16.02
CA CYS A 16 -5.55 -4.21 -14.92
C CYS A 16 -5.24 -5.22 -13.80
N CYS A 17 -4.69 -6.39 -14.13
CA CYS A 17 -4.31 -7.41 -13.13
C CYS A 17 -3.05 -7.06 -12.33
N PHE A 18 -2.12 -6.26 -12.88
CA PHE A 18 -0.87 -5.91 -12.20
C PHE A 18 -0.94 -4.62 -11.36
N ALA A 19 -2.02 -3.84 -11.49
CA ALA A 19 -2.19 -2.57 -10.77
C ALA A 19 -2.20 -2.74 -9.22
N SER A 20 -2.61 -3.90 -8.72
CA SER A 20 -2.74 -4.16 -7.27
C SER A 20 -1.42 -4.50 -6.57
N ILE A 21 -0.32 -4.75 -7.30
CA ILE A 21 0.92 -5.23 -6.69
C ILE A 21 1.67 -4.10 -5.96
N ALA A 22 1.53 -2.86 -6.42
CA ALA A 22 2.23 -1.72 -5.81
C ALA A 22 1.74 -1.41 -4.38
N ALA A 23 0.47 -1.68 -4.07
CA ALA A 23 -0.09 -1.46 -2.73
C ALA A 23 0.27 -2.55 -1.70
N LEU A 24 0.76 -3.71 -2.18
CA LEU A 24 1.12 -4.87 -1.33
C LEU A 24 2.62 -4.96 -1.05
N ALA A 25 3.43 -4.11 -1.66
CA ALA A 25 4.89 -4.28 -1.71
C ALA A 25 5.66 -3.30 -0.82
N GLN A 26 5.17 -3.00 0.39
CA GLN A 26 6.10 -2.51 1.41
C GLN A 26 7.10 -3.65 1.68
N PRO A 27 8.40 -3.47 1.44
CA PRO A 27 9.37 -4.53 1.63
C PRO A 27 9.42 -4.91 3.11
N TYR A 28 8.82 -6.03 3.48
CA TYR A 28 9.02 -6.61 4.80
C TYR A 28 10.31 -7.42 4.76
N ASP A 29 11.36 -6.91 5.41
CA ASP A 29 12.58 -7.68 5.62
C ASP A 29 12.33 -8.74 6.70
N SER A 30 12.09 -9.98 6.26
CA SER A 30 11.87 -11.11 7.16
C SER A 30 13.09 -11.51 7.98
N THR A 31 14.27 -10.96 7.70
CA THR A 31 15.51 -11.25 8.46
C THR A 31 15.60 -10.46 9.76
N VAL A 32 14.79 -9.40 9.93
CA VAL A 32 14.74 -8.59 11.15
C VAL A 32 13.33 -8.62 11.71
N PRO A 33 13.06 -9.41 12.77
CA PRO A 33 11.73 -9.44 13.37
C PRO A 33 11.38 -8.08 13.98
N LEU A 34 10.15 -7.62 13.72
CA LEU A 34 9.64 -6.39 14.31
C LEU A 34 9.49 -6.54 15.83
N THR A 35 9.86 -5.49 16.57
CA THR A 35 9.59 -5.44 18.00
C THR A 35 8.10 -5.19 18.24
N ARG A 36 7.58 -5.65 19.39
CA ARG A 36 6.20 -5.36 19.79
C ARG A 36 5.89 -3.87 19.86
N ALA A 37 6.88 -3.06 20.22
CA ALA A 37 6.74 -1.60 20.26
C ALA A 37 6.54 -1.03 18.86
N THR A 38 7.33 -1.50 17.89
CA THR A 38 7.22 -1.12 16.48
C THR A 38 5.86 -1.50 15.91
N VAL A 39 5.44 -2.76 16.07
CA VAL A 39 4.12 -3.23 15.57
C VAL A 39 2.96 -2.39 16.13
N ARG A 40 3.03 -2.00 17.40
CA ARG A 40 2.00 -1.14 18.00
C ARG A 40 2.01 0.27 17.43
N ALA A 41 3.19 0.83 17.17
CA ALA A 41 3.32 2.14 16.54
C ALA A 41 2.72 2.11 15.12
N ASP A 42 3.06 1.10 14.33
CA ASP A 42 2.53 0.91 12.98
C ASP A 42 0.99 0.78 13.02
N LEU A 43 0.45 -0.04 13.91
CA LEU A 43 -1.01 -0.18 14.06
C LEU A 43 -1.72 1.12 14.45
N ILE A 44 -1.08 1.99 15.24
CA ILE A 44 -1.65 3.31 15.56
C ILE A 44 -1.71 4.19 14.31
N GLU A 45 -0.70 4.13 13.45
CA GLU A 45 -0.66 4.86 12.18
C GLU A 45 -1.78 4.39 11.24
N TRP A 46 -1.95 3.09 11.10
CA TRP A 46 -3.03 2.50 10.31
C TRP A 46 -4.42 2.88 10.83
N ARG A 47 -4.61 2.92 12.16
CA ARG A 47 -5.87 3.40 12.76
C ARG A 47 -6.12 4.88 12.46
N LYS A 48 -5.08 5.73 12.48
CA LYS A 48 -5.21 7.14 12.08
C LYS A 48 -5.56 7.28 10.59
N ALA A 49 -5.12 6.35 9.76
CA ALA A 49 -5.49 6.26 8.35
C ALA A 49 -6.90 5.69 8.12
N GLY A 50 -7.61 5.32 9.19
CA GLY A 50 -8.99 4.86 9.15
C GLY A 50 -9.17 3.35 9.04
N TYR A 51 -8.13 2.55 9.29
CA TYR A 51 -8.25 1.08 9.36
C TYR A 51 -8.56 0.61 10.78
N ASP A 52 -9.68 -0.10 10.95
CA ASP A 52 -10.04 -0.78 12.19
C ASP A 52 -10.37 -2.26 11.94
N GLN A 53 -9.50 -3.16 12.38
CA GLN A 53 -9.69 -4.61 12.20
C GLN A 53 -10.94 -5.17 12.89
N SER A 54 -11.45 -4.51 13.94
CA SER A 54 -12.65 -4.98 14.67
C SER A 54 -13.92 -4.77 13.85
N ASP A 55 -14.00 -3.64 13.15
CA ASP A 55 -15.20 -3.18 12.46
C ASP A 55 -15.11 -3.37 10.94
N ASP A 56 -13.92 -3.26 10.34
CA ASP A 56 -13.70 -3.30 8.89
C ASP A 56 -13.72 -4.70 8.27
N TRP A 57 -14.08 -5.76 9.01
CA TRP A 57 -14.13 -7.11 8.45
C TRP A 57 -15.06 -7.22 7.22
N PHE A 58 -16.07 -6.35 7.14
CA PHE A 58 -17.01 -6.28 6.01
C PHE A 58 -16.43 -5.53 4.80
N ASP A 59 -15.63 -4.49 5.03
CA ASP A 59 -15.03 -3.64 3.99
C ASP A 59 -13.61 -4.09 3.62
N TYR A 60 -13.15 -5.21 4.18
CA TYR A 60 -11.90 -5.85 3.80
C TYR A 60 -12.04 -6.50 2.42
N PRO A 61 -11.07 -6.33 1.49
CA PRO A 61 -9.74 -5.72 1.68
C PRO A 61 -9.64 -4.21 1.40
N ASP A 62 -10.71 -3.56 0.92
CA ASP A 62 -10.67 -2.18 0.45
C ASP A 62 -10.26 -1.18 1.55
N SER A 63 -10.70 -1.37 2.79
CA SER A 63 -10.29 -0.57 3.95
C SER A 63 -8.78 -0.61 4.17
N ALA A 64 -8.19 -1.80 4.14
CA ALA A 64 -6.76 -2.01 4.31
C ALA A 64 -5.94 -1.40 3.16
N ILE A 65 -6.41 -1.54 1.91
CA ILE A 65 -5.73 -0.95 0.74
C ILE A 65 -5.72 0.58 0.83
N ARG A 66 -6.87 1.21 1.16
CA ARG A 66 -6.94 2.67 1.32
C ARG A 66 -6.04 3.16 2.43
N ALA A 67 -6.09 2.53 3.60
CA ALA A 67 -5.26 2.93 4.74
C ALA A 67 -3.77 2.76 4.42
N GLY A 68 -3.38 1.65 3.79
CA GLY A 68 -2.00 1.42 3.34
C GLY A 68 -1.50 2.50 2.39
N ALA A 69 -2.33 2.96 1.45
CA ALA A 69 -1.98 4.04 0.53
C ALA A 69 -1.77 5.38 1.26
N ILE A 70 -2.55 5.67 2.30
CA ILE A 70 -2.40 6.89 3.12
C ILE A 70 -1.10 6.82 3.95
N VAL A 71 -0.82 5.69 4.59
CA VAL A 71 0.40 5.47 5.38
C VAL A 71 1.65 5.60 4.50
N ALA A 72 1.64 5.00 3.31
CA ALA A 72 2.75 5.13 2.37
C ALA A 72 3.03 6.60 1.99
N GLN A 73 1.98 7.39 1.71
CA GLN A 73 2.12 8.82 1.44
C GLN A 73 2.72 9.59 2.62
N TRP A 74 2.38 9.23 3.87
CA TRP A 74 2.97 9.84 5.05
C TRP A 74 4.46 9.54 5.19
N HIS A 75 4.86 8.30 4.92
CA HIS A 75 6.26 7.87 4.96
C HIS A 75 7.09 8.56 3.88
N GLU A 76 6.55 8.69 2.67
CA GLU A 76 7.18 9.45 1.59
C GLU A 76 7.35 10.93 1.95
N ALA A 77 6.30 11.57 2.48
CA ALA A 77 6.34 12.96 2.91
C ALA A 77 7.32 13.19 4.08
N ALA A 78 7.43 12.23 5.00
CA ALA A 78 8.40 12.26 6.08
C ALA A 78 9.85 12.14 5.57
N GLY A 79 10.10 11.22 4.63
CA GLY A 79 11.40 11.03 3.98
C GLY A 79 11.85 12.21 3.12
N ALA A 80 10.92 12.86 2.41
CA ALA A 80 11.21 14.07 1.64
C ALA A 80 11.64 15.23 2.55
N ARG A 81 11.01 15.37 3.74
CA ARG A 81 11.33 16.42 4.71
C ARG A 81 12.73 16.26 5.32
N THR A 82 13.16 15.04 5.60
CA THR A 82 14.53 14.76 6.09
C THR A 82 15.59 14.96 5.01
N GLY A 83 15.25 14.77 3.73
CA GLY A 83 16.14 15.07 2.61
C GLY A 83 16.30 16.57 2.28
N GLN A 84 15.45 17.43 2.83
CA GLN A 84 15.39 18.87 2.52
C GLN A 84 16.03 19.80 3.56
N THR A 85 16.72 19.26 4.58
CA THR A 85 17.50 20.08 5.53
C THR A 85 18.59 20.86 4.77
N PRO A 86 18.50 22.20 4.65
CA PRO A 86 19.59 22.97 4.08
C PRO A 86 20.76 22.96 5.06
N GLN A 87 21.95 22.66 4.56
CA GLN A 87 23.23 22.88 5.26
C GLN A 87 23.49 24.38 5.41
#